data_AF-A0A7S1FV74-F1
#
_entry.id   AF-A0A7S1FV74-F1
#
_cell.length_a   1.000
_cell.length_b   1.000
_cell.length_c   1.000
_cell.angle_alpha   90.00
_cell.angle_beta   90.00
_cell.angle_gamma   90.00
#
_symmetry.space_group_name_H-M   'P 1'
#
loop_
_entity.id
_entity.type
_entity.pdbx_description
1 polymer ?
#
loop_
_entity_poly.entity_id
_entity_poly.type
_entity_poly.pdbx_seq_one_letter_code
_entity_poly.pdbx_strand_id
1 'polypeptide(L)'
;EVPADLRGSFAGAFLLLRTPLDAVHSLCNFRYERETYRGVGRSHTTPATEEFWMRWRGENVDHVRRQLENWEMLLEHWVDQDRKSQKTGFLTVVGYERLVDDKMGPEEAQKIARALHGKAGLERALKRVPCVWYDVVKSDNTFRQVHRPPSKYVVRYTAAQLNVALNMMRKLEKKYADMPYLRSLLQKYLDNVRDRLGNLDNSTVLPSDFNNSTNSTDSTTAKNQIILEELKRSCTDDVPQATERGEANSQNHTPLNYVDDVFLSVVPNTEP
;
A
#
# COMPACT_ATOMS: atom_id res chain seq x y z
N GLU A 1 -7.77 12.34 25.60
CA GLU A 1 -9.10 11.70 25.61
C GLU A 1 -9.82 12.07 24.32
N VAL A 2 -10.45 11.12 23.64
CA VAL A 2 -11.25 11.42 22.43
C VAL A 2 -12.55 12.11 22.90
N PRO A 3 -12.87 13.29 22.37
CA PRO A 3 -14.12 14.01 22.63
C PRO A 3 -15.37 13.11 22.60
N ALA A 4 -16.33 13.36 23.50
CA ALA A 4 -17.51 12.51 23.68
C ALA A 4 -18.50 12.57 22.50
N ASP A 5 -18.45 13.64 21.70
CA ASP A 5 -19.20 13.85 20.45
C ASP A 5 -18.71 12.95 19.30
N LEU A 6 -17.43 12.59 19.27
CA LEU A 6 -16.87 11.63 18.30
C LEU A 6 -17.26 10.18 18.60
N ARG A 7 -17.89 9.89 19.74
CA ARG A 7 -18.31 8.53 20.12
C ARG A 7 -19.59 8.05 19.40
N GLY A 8 -20.20 8.89 18.55
CA GLY A 8 -21.52 8.63 17.97
C GLY A 8 -21.60 8.37 16.47
N SER A 9 -20.66 8.82 15.64
CA SER A 9 -20.81 8.68 14.18
C SER A 9 -19.50 8.35 13.47
N PHE A 10 -18.95 7.18 13.74
CA PHE A 10 -17.89 6.63 12.88
C PHE A 10 -18.46 6.38 11.47
N ALA A 11 -18.05 7.21 10.51
CA ALA A 11 -18.64 7.27 9.17
C ALA A 11 -18.20 6.12 8.24
N GLY A 12 -17.21 5.33 8.65
CA GLY A 12 -16.66 4.20 7.92
C GLY A 12 -15.14 4.08 8.05
N ALA A 13 -14.61 2.92 7.69
CA ALA A 13 -13.20 2.59 7.76
C ALA A 13 -12.63 2.31 6.36
N PHE A 14 -11.34 2.58 6.20
CA PHE A 14 -10.57 2.17 5.02
C PHE A 14 -9.54 1.13 5.43
N LEU A 15 -9.49 0.02 4.68
CA LEU A 15 -8.44 -0.98 4.82
C LEU A 15 -7.61 -1.02 3.55
N LEU A 16 -6.45 -0.36 3.61
CA LEU A 16 -5.45 -0.39 2.54
C LEU A 16 -4.57 -1.63 2.68
N LEU A 17 -4.73 -2.60 1.78
CA LEU A 17 -4.05 -3.88 1.80
C LEU A 17 -2.93 -3.93 0.78
N ARG A 18 -1.72 -4.24 1.24
CA ARG A 18 -0.55 -4.57 0.40
C ARG A 18 -0.30 -6.07 0.42
N THR A 19 0.43 -6.62 -0.56
CA THR A 19 0.89 -8.02 -0.46
C THR A 19 1.60 -8.24 0.89
N PRO A 20 1.35 -9.36 1.59
CA PRO A 20 1.93 -9.58 2.91
C PRO A 20 3.46 -9.65 2.85
N LEU A 21 4.04 -10.19 1.79
CA LEU A 21 5.49 -10.24 1.61
C LEU A 21 6.07 -8.82 1.49
N ASP A 22 5.51 -7.99 0.62
CA ASP A 22 6.02 -6.64 0.43
C ASP A 22 5.75 -5.73 1.65
N ALA A 23 4.67 -5.98 2.39
CA ALA A 23 4.39 -5.33 3.68
C ALA A 23 5.46 -5.68 4.73
N VAL A 24 5.81 -6.97 4.87
CA VAL A 24 6.86 -7.43 5.79
C VAL A 24 8.22 -6.84 5.42
N HIS A 25 8.54 -6.80 4.13
CA HIS A 25 9.79 -6.16 3.68
C HIS A 25 9.79 -4.65 3.97
N SER A 26 8.65 -3.98 3.80
CA SER A 26 8.50 -2.55 4.14
C SER A 26 8.68 -2.28 5.63
N LEU A 27 8.24 -3.19 6.50
CA LEU A 27 8.52 -3.12 7.94
C LEU A 27 10.02 -3.25 8.25
N CYS A 28 10.72 -4.18 7.61
CA CYS A 28 12.17 -4.32 7.76
C CYS A 28 12.90 -3.03 7.36
N ASN A 29 12.51 -2.47 6.22
CA ASN A 29 12.96 -1.19 5.72
C ASN A 29 12.75 -0.04 6.72
N PHE A 30 11.57 0.05 7.33
CA PHE A 30 11.27 1.03 8.39
C PHE A 30 12.17 0.84 9.62
N ARG A 31 12.37 -0.41 10.05
CA ARG A 31 13.27 -0.74 11.18
C ARG A 31 14.71 -0.33 10.87
N TYR A 32 15.20 -0.65 9.68
CA TYR A 32 16.53 -0.25 9.21
C TYR A 32 16.72 1.26 9.27
N GLU A 33 15.75 2.04 8.77
CA GLU A 33 15.83 3.50 8.82
C GLU A 33 15.90 4.01 10.25
N ARG A 34 15.02 3.50 11.12
CA ARG A 34 14.97 3.90 12.53
C ARG A 34 16.27 3.59 13.27
N GLU A 35 16.86 2.42 13.02
CA GLU A 35 18.09 1.96 13.67
C GLU A 35 19.33 2.69 13.16
N THR A 36 19.38 2.96 11.86
CA THR A 36 20.54 3.57 11.19
C THR A 36 20.56 5.09 11.36
N TYR A 37 19.40 5.75 11.34
CA TYR A 37 19.33 7.21 11.25
C TYR A 37 18.91 7.93 12.53
N ARG A 38 18.56 7.24 13.62
CA ARG A 38 18.31 7.76 15.00
C ARG A 38 18.18 9.30 15.13
N GLY A 39 17.17 9.92 14.50
CA GLY A 39 16.86 11.36 14.64
C GLY A 39 17.58 12.34 13.69
N VAL A 40 18.36 11.87 12.73
CA VAL A 40 18.89 12.71 11.64
C VAL A 40 17.80 12.79 10.58
N GLY A 41 17.21 13.98 10.39
CA GLY A 41 16.02 14.26 9.55
C GLY A 41 16.18 13.97 8.05
N ARG A 42 16.55 12.75 7.69
CA ARG A 42 16.61 12.25 6.32
C ARG A 42 15.26 11.65 5.93
N SER A 43 14.89 11.92 4.69
CA SER A 43 13.68 11.47 4.02
C SER A 43 13.55 9.94 4.06
N HIS A 44 12.33 9.42 4.25
CA HIS A 44 11.90 8.01 4.32
C HIS A 44 12.23 7.17 3.06
N THR A 45 13.49 7.13 2.65
CA THR A 45 13.92 6.75 1.29
C THR A 45 15.08 5.78 1.26
N THR A 46 15.64 5.32 2.38
CA THR A 46 16.84 4.47 2.32
C THR A 46 16.46 3.00 2.46
N PRO A 47 16.48 2.18 1.38
CA PRO A 47 16.24 0.74 1.50
C PRO A 47 17.26 0.11 2.45
N ALA A 48 16.77 -0.87 3.24
CA ALA A 48 17.62 -1.78 3.98
C ALA A 48 18.62 -2.44 3.02
N THR A 49 19.82 -2.74 3.49
CA THR A 49 20.76 -3.53 2.71
C THR A 49 20.30 -4.98 2.63
N GLU A 50 20.79 -5.73 1.64
CA GLU A 50 20.52 -7.17 1.56
C GLU A 50 20.98 -7.88 2.83
N GLU A 51 22.17 -7.56 3.33
CA GLU A 51 22.71 -8.08 4.58
C GLU A 51 21.78 -7.82 5.77
N PHE A 52 21.24 -6.60 5.88
CA PHE A 52 20.30 -6.26 6.93
C PHE A 52 19.02 -7.08 6.81
N TRP A 53 18.47 -7.22 5.59
CA TRP A 53 17.29 -8.05 5.35
C TRP A 53 17.53 -9.52 5.68
N MET A 54 18.65 -10.09 5.21
CA MET A 54 19.05 -11.48 5.45
C MET A 54 19.20 -11.77 6.94
N ARG A 55 19.81 -10.84 7.67
CA ARG A 55 19.94 -10.91 9.11
C ARG A 55 18.57 -10.77 9.79
N TRP A 56 17.82 -9.71 9.53
CA TRP A 56 16.51 -9.45 10.15
C TRP A 56 15.50 -10.59 9.94
N ARG A 57 15.44 -11.14 8.72
CA ARG A 57 14.55 -12.28 8.41
C ARG A 57 15.04 -13.60 9.00
N GLY A 58 16.32 -13.68 9.38
CA GLY A 58 17.01 -14.87 9.91
C GLY A 58 17.24 -14.84 11.42
N GLU A 59 17.15 -13.67 12.07
CA GLU A 59 17.37 -13.45 13.51
C GLU A 59 16.41 -14.26 14.40
N ASN A 60 15.30 -14.74 13.84
CA ASN A 60 14.51 -15.83 14.37
C ASN A 60 13.72 -16.43 13.21
N VAL A 61 13.74 -17.76 13.01
CA VAL A 61 12.96 -18.45 11.96
C VAL A 61 11.49 -18.01 12.00
N ASP A 62 11.02 -17.65 13.19
CA ASP A 62 9.65 -17.28 13.47
C ASP A 62 9.33 -15.81 13.23
N HIS A 63 10.32 -14.95 12.97
CA HIS A 63 10.09 -13.51 12.89
C HIS A 63 9.17 -13.16 11.72
N VAL A 64 9.50 -13.61 10.50
CA VAL A 64 8.66 -13.39 9.31
C VAL A 64 7.28 -14.01 9.51
N ARG A 65 7.21 -15.23 10.09
CA ARG A 65 5.94 -15.89 10.40
C ARG A 65 5.06 -15.02 11.31
N ARG A 66 5.59 -14.47 12.40
CA ARG A 66 4.83 -13.58 13.30
C ARG A 66 4.33 -12.33 12.58
N GLN A 67 5.12 -11.76 11.67
CA GLN A 67 4.66 -10.59 10.90
C GLN A 67 3.54 -10.97 9.90
N LEU A 68 3.60 -12.16 9.32
CA LEU A 68 2.51 -12.69 8.48
C LEU A 68 1.25 -12.95 9.31
N GLU A 69 1.37 -13.55 10.49
CA GLU A 69 0.27 -13.77 11.44
C GLU A 69 -0.37 -12.44 11.87
N ASN A 70 0.43 -11.42 12.17
CA ASN A 70 -0.07 -10.07 12.49
C ASN A 70 -0.83 -9.45 11.31
N TRP A 71 -0.31 -9.62 10.09
CA TRP A 71 -0.98 -9.15 8.87
C TRP A 71 -2.33 -9.87 8.67
N GLU A 72 -2.38 -11.18 8.89
CA GLU A 72 -3.61 -11.97 8.86
C GLU A 72 -4.62 -11.48 9.90
N MET A 73 -4.18 -11.33 11.16
CA MET A 73 -5.04 -10.86 12.24
C MET A 73 -5.63 -9.48 11.97
N LEU A 74 -4.87 -8.56 11.39
CA LEU A 74 -5.36 -7.23 11.00
C LEU A 74 -6.48 -7.34 9.97
N LEU A 75 -6.25 -8.11 8.89
CA LEU A 75 -7.25 -8.33 7.86
C LEU A 75 -8.51 -8.96 8.45
N GLU A 76 -8.34 -10.04 9.21
CA GLU A 76 -9.45 -10.77 9.81
C GLU A 76 -10.25 -9.89 10.76
N HIS A 77 -9.57 -9.10 11.61
CA HIS A 77 -10.23 -8.19 12.52
C HIS A 77 -11.14 -7.22 11.79
N TRP A 78 -10.63 -6.45 10.83
CA TRP A 78 -11.42 -5.41 10.18
C TRP A 78 -12.54 -5.98 9.32
N VAL A 79 -12.27 -7.02 8.54
CA VAL A 79 -13.27 -7.63 7.66
C VAL A 79 -14.35 -8.36 8.46
N ASP A 80 -13.98 -9.08 9.52
CA ASP A 80 -14.97 -9.79 10.34
C ASP A 80 -15.82 -8.80 11.17
N GLN A 81 -15.24 -7.67 11.62
CA GLN A 81 -16.01 -6.61 12.28
C GLN A 81 -17.03 -5.95 11.34
N ASP A 82 -16.65 -5.66 10.10
CA ASP A 82 -17.56 -5.12 9.08
C ASP A 82 -18.76 -6.05 8.88
N ARG A 83 -18.51 -7.36 8.69
CA ARG A 83 -19.56 -8.38 8.55
C ARG A 83 -20.49 -8.46 9.75
N LYS A 84 -19.96 -8.32 10.97
CA LYS A 84 -20.74 -8.35 12.22
C LYS A 84 -21.56 -7.10 12.43
N SER A 85 -21.09 -5.95 11.94
CA SER A 85 -21.71 -4.65 12.22
C SER A 85 -23.11 -4.48 11.61
N GLN A 86 -23.49 -5.34 10.66
CA GLN A 86 -24.71 -5.22 9.83
C GLN A 86 -24.85 -3.89 9.08
N LYS A 87 -23.88 -2.97 9.20
CA LYS A 87 -23.84 -1.70 8.48
C LYS A 87 -23.22 -1.97 7.12
N THR A 88 -24.06 -2.05 6.09
CA THR A 88 -23.60 -2.20 4.72
C THR A 88 -22.71 -1.01 4.33
N GLY A 89 -21.50 -1.30 3.84
CA GLY A 89 -20.57 -0.28 3.36
C GLY A 89 -19.78 0.44 4.46
N PHE A 90 -19.70 -0.11 5.67
CA PHE A 90 -18.88 0.45 6.74
C PHE A 90 -17.37 0.36 6.42
N LEU A 91 -16.90 -0.76 5.87
CA LEU A 91 -15.51 -0.94 5.47
C LEU A 91 -15.32 -0.84 3.95
N THR A 92 -14.39 0.01 3.52
CA THR A 92 -13.90 0.03 2.15
C THR A 92 -12.50 -0.57 2.09
N VAL A 93 -12.37 -1.72 1.43
CA VAL A 93 -11.08 -2.36 1.18
C VAL A 93 -10.47 -1.79 -0.10
N VAL A 94 -9.19 -1.47 -0.07
CA VAL A 94 -8.42 -0.96 -1.22
C VAL A 94 -7.10 -1.73 -1.33
N GLY A 95 -6.80 -2.28 -2.50
CA GLY A 95 -5.50 -2.91 -2.75
C GLY A 95 -4.42 -1.89 -3.10
N TYR A 96 -3.33 -1.83 -2.34
CA TYR A 96 -2.21 -0.91 -2.56
C TYR A 96 -1.62 -1.07 -3.96
N GLU A 97 -1.36 -2.31 -4.40
CA GLU A 97 -0.78 -2.58 -5.73
C GLU A 97 -1.72 -2.17 -6.86
N ARG A 98 -3.04 -2.17 -6.63
CA ARG A 98 -4.00 -1.66 -7.61
C ARG A 98 -4.07 -0.13 -7.55
N LEU A 99 -3.94 0.47 -6.36
CA LEU A 99 -3.97 1.91 -6.17
C LEU A 99 -2.77 2.61 -6.81
N VAL A 100 -1.59 1.99 -6.81
CA VAL A 100 -0.38 2.57 -7.43
C VAL A 100 -0.18 2.16 -8.89
N ASP A 101 -1.05 1.31 -9.43
CA ASP A 101 -1.01 0.87 -10.82
C ASP A 101 -1.51 1.96 -11.77
N ASP A 102 -0.88 2.11 -12.93
CA ASP A 102 -1.21 3.17 -13.90
C ASP A 102 -2.64 3.06 -14.44
N LYS A 103 -3.13 1.83 -14.57
CA LYS A 103 -4.43 1.53 -15.19
C LYS A 103 -5.53 1.45 -14.15
N MET A 104 -5.27 0.76 -13.03
CA MET A 104 -6.25 0.52 -11.98
C MET A 104 -6.31 1.63 -10.93
N GLY A 105 -5.22 2.40 -10.76
CA GLY A 105 -5.08 3.40 -9.71
C GLY A 105 -6.18 4.46 -9.67
N PRO A 106 -6.53 5.11 -10.79
CA PRO A 106 -7.65 6.05 -10.84
C PRO A 106 -8.97 5.45 -10.36
N GLU A 107 -9.26 4.20 -10.75
CA GLU A 107 -10.49 3.49 -10.35
C GLU A 107 -10.48 3.17 -8.84
N GLU A 108 -9.34 2.70 -8.30
CA GLU A 108 -9.20 2.46 -6.86
C GLU A 108 -9.33 3.75 -6.04
N ALA A 109 -8.75 4.85 -6.51
CA ALA A 109 -8.90 6.16 -5.88
C ALA A 109 -10.37 6.63 -5.89
N GLN A 110 -11.10 6.37 -6.98
CA GLN A 110 -12.54 6.64 -7.02
C GLN A 110 -13.32 5.84 -5.98
N LYS A 111 -12.94 4.60 -5.64
CA LYS A 111 -13.60 3.84 -4.56
C LYS A 111 -13.46 4.54 -3.22
N ILE A 112 -12.27 5.06 -2.92
CA ILE A 112 -12.02 5.87 -1.72
C ILE A 112 -12.94 7.08 -1.73
N ALA A 113 -12.96 7.82 -2.84
CA ALA A 113 -13.76 9.04 -2.95
C ALA A 113 -15.29 8.77 -2.86
N ARG A 114 -15.77 7.65 -3.41
CA ARG A 114 -17.20 7.24 -3.28
C ARG A 114 -17.56 6.87 -1.85
N ALA A 115 -16.68 6.18 -1.14
CA ALA A 115 -16.87 5.85 0.29
C ALA A 115 -16.80 7.09 1.20
N LEU A 116 -16.24 8.19 0.69
CA LEU A 116 -16.23 9.51 1.33
C LEU A 116 -17.37 10.43 0.87
N HIS A 117 -18.07 10.09 -0.22
CA HIS A 117 -19.07 10.96 -0.82
C HIS A 117 -20.28 11.18 0.11
N GLY A 118 -20.78 12.41 0.16
CA GLY A 118 -21.88 12.79 1.05
C GLY A 118 -21.48 13.00 2.51
N LYS A 119 -20.19 12.85 2.86
CA LYS A 119 -19.64 13.26 4.16
C LYS A 119 -19.25 14.73 4.10
N ALA A 120 -19.50 15.46 5.19
CA ALA A 120 -19.30 16.90 5.27
C ALA A 120 -17.89 17.30 4.84
N GLY A 121 -17.78 18.30 3.96
CA GLY A 121 -16.50 18.80 3.45
C GLY A 121 -15.87 18.00 2.30
N LEU A 122 -16.52 16.91 1.84
CA LEU A 122 -16.05 16.05 0.74
C LEU A 122 -17.04 16.03 -0.44
N GLU A 123 -17.95 17.01 -0.53
CA GLU A 123 -19.05 17.00 -1.50
C GLU A 123 -18.61 17.21 -2.97
N ARG A 124 -17.37 17.68 -3.22
CA ARG A 124 -16.99 18.18 -4.55
C ARG A 124 -15.86 17.38 -5.19
N ALA A 125 -16.26 16.75 -6.29
CA ALA A 125 -15.46 16.33 -7.45
C ALA A 125 -14.94 14.89 -7.49
N LEU A 126 -15.85 13.90 -7.40
CA LEU A 126 -15.60 12.52 -7.88
C LEU A 126 -15.00 12.49 -9.31
N LYS A 127 -15.38 13.45 -10.16
CA LYS A 127 -14.85 13.60 -11.53
C LYS A 127 -13.37 13.95 -11.58
N ARG A 128 -12.82 14.65 -10.57
CA ARG A 128 -11.42 15.08 -10.53
C ARG A 128 -10.50 14.05 -9.86
N VAL A 129 -11.05 12.97 -9.31
CA VAL A 129 -10.28 11.95 -8.59
C VAL A 129 -9.18 11.32 -9.44
N PRO A 130 -9.39 10.98 -10.73
CA PRO A 130 -8.30 10.50 -11.58
C PRO A 130 -7.12 11.48 -11.66
N CYS A 131 -7.41 12.78 -11.76
CA CYS A 131 -6.39 13.82 -11.85
C CYS A 131 -5.67 14.03 -10.53
N VAL A 132 -6.41 14.12 -9.41
CA VAL A 132 -5.81 14.20 -8.07
C VAL A 132 -4.95 12.97 -7.79
N TRP A 133 -5.40 11.78 -8.19
CA TRP A 133 -4.61 10.57 -8.09
C TRP A 133 -3.33 10.67 -8.91
N TYR A 134 -3.40 11.11 -10.16
CA TYR A 134 -2.22 11.28 -11.01
C TYR A 134 -1.24 12.28 -10.37
N ASP A 135 -1.74 13.41 -9.90
CA ASP A 135 -0.91 14.45 -9.27
C ASP A 135 -0.25 13.98 -7.97
N VAL A 136 -0.93 13.16 -7.16
CA VAL A 136 -0.42 12.69 -5.87
C VAL A 136 0.46 11.44 -5.99
N VAL A 137 0.11 10.52 -6.90
CA VAL A 137 0.74 9.20 -7.01
C VAL A 137 1.76 9.12 -8.13
N LYS A 138 1.58 9.89 -9.22
CA LYS A 138 2.41 9.80 -10.44
C LYS A 138 3.20 11.05 -10.77
N SER A 139 2.72 12.24 -10.43
CA SER A 139 3.39 13.47 -10.84
C SER A 139 4.78 13.59 -10.21
N ASP A 140 5.80 13.56 -11.08
CA ASP A 140 7.19 13.88 -10.73
C ASP A 140 7.38 15.37 -10.39
N ASN A 141 6.38 16.22 -10.69
CA ASN A 141 6.50 17.67 -10.71
C ASN A 141 6.25 18.37 -9.38
N THR A 142 5.93 17.65 -8.31
CA THR A 142 5.96 18.22 -6.97
C THR A 142 6.95 17.43 -6.13
N PHE A 143 7.99 18.12 -5.66
CA PHE A 143 8.91 17.68 -4.63
C PHE A 143 8.29 16.60 -3.73
N ARG A 144 8.84 15.37 -3.74
CA ARG A 144 8.47 14.19 -2.93
C ARG A 144 7.72 13.06 -3.68
N GLN A 145 8.18 12.62 -4.84
CA GLN A 145 8.21 11.16 -5.00
C GLN A 145 9.20 10.59 -3.98
N VAL A 146 8.72 10.33 -2.76
CA VAL A 146 9.40 9.51 -1.75
C VAL A 146 9.29 8.03 -2.15
N HIS A 147 9.16 7.74 -3.44
CA HIS A 147 9.36 6.39 -3.94
C HIS A 147 10.81 6.06 -3.67
N ARG A 148 10.98 5.28 -2.60
CA ARG A 148 12.26 4.69 -2.24
C ARG A 148 12.89 4.15 -3.52
N PRO A 149 14.13 4.53 -3.85
CA PRO A 149 14.82 3.94 -5.00
C PRO A 149 14.67 2.43 -4.92
N PRO A 150 14.45 1.75 -6.05
CA PRO A 150 14.26 0.31 -6.07
C PRO A 150 15.39 -0.34 -5.27
N SER A 151 15.01 -1.32 -4.44
CA SER A 151 16.02 -2.03 -3.64
C SER A 151 17.08 -2.56 -4.59
N LYS A 152 18.35 -2.35 -4.26
CA LYS A 152 19.48 -2.80 -5.09
C LYS A 152 19.61 -4.33 -5.16
N TYR A 153 18.75 -5.05 -4.44
CA TYR A 153 18.74 -6.50 -4.33
C TYR A 153 17.31 -7.02 -4.43
N VAL A 154 17.19 -8.28 -4.83
CA VAL A 154 15.91 -9.00 -4.85
C VAL A 154 15.61 -9.51 -3.44
N VAL A 155 14.42 -9.18 -2.92
CA VAL A 155 13.99 -9.63 -1.59
C VAL A 155 13.73 -11.13 -1.60
N ARG A 156 14.65 -11.89 -0.99
CA ARG A 156 14.57 -13.35 -0.90
C ARG A 156 13.98 -13.80 0.43
N TYR A 157 12.99 -14.68 0.35
CA TYR A 157 12.41 -15.41 1.48
C TYR A 157 12.88 -16.87 1.43
N THR A 158 12.90 -17.56 2.58
CA THR A 158 13.12 -19.02 2.57
C THR A 158 11.87 -19.75 2.09
N ALA A 159 12.04 -20.99 1.60
CA ALA A 159 10.91 -21.85 1.24
C ALA A 159 9.94 -22.05 2.42
N ALA A 160 10.45 -22.20 3.64
CA ALA A 160 9.62 -22.28 4.84
C ALA A 160 8.76 -21.03 5.05
N GLN A 161 9.34 -19.83 4.89
CA GLN A 161 8.62 -18.56 5.02
C GLN A 161 7.55 -18.39 3.92
N LEU A 162 7.87 -18.77 2.68
CA LEU A 162 6.89 -18.73 1.58
C LEU A 162 5.76 -19.74 1.77
N ASN A 163 6.03 -20.93 2.30
CA ASN A 163 5.01 -21.93 2.61
C ASN A 163 4.05 -21.45 3.71
N VAL A 164 4.54 -20.73 4.72
CA VAL A 164 3.68 -20.07 5.72
C VAL A 164 2.76 -19.05 5.03
N ALA A 165 3.30 -18.16 4.20
CA ALA A 165 2.51 -17.18 3.46
C ALA A 165 1.48 -17.86 2.53
N LEU A 166 1.85 -18.95 1.86
CA LEU A 166 0.99 -19.71 0.96
C LEU A 166 -0.22 -20.29 1.70
N ASN A 167 0.02 -20.94 2.85
CA ASN A 167 -1.03 -21.54 3.66
C ASN A 167 -1.98 -20.48 4.23
N MET A 168 -1.43 -19.37 4.73
CA MET A 168 -2.20 -18.21 5.20
C MET A 168 -3.08 -17.63 4.06
N MET A 169 -2.51 -17.37 2.88
CA MET A 169 -3.27 -16.82 1.74
C MET A 169 -4.39 -17.76 1.28
N ARG A 170 -4.14 -19.08 1.21
CA ARG A 170 -5.19 -20.07 0.87
C ARG A 170 -6.33 -20.09 1.89
N LYS A 171 -5.99 -20.01 3.18
CA LYS A 171 -6.98 -19.95 4.27
C LYS A 171 -7.88 -18.71 4.09
N LEU A 172 -7.28 -17.54 3.84
CA LEU A 172 -8.01 -16.28 3.70
C LEU A 172 -8.84 -16.21 2.41
N GLU A 173 -8.30 -16.67 1.28
CA GLU A 173 -9.03 -16.72 -0.01
C GLU A 173 -10.29 -17.59 0.11
N LYS A 174 -10.18 -18.73 0.82
CA LYS A 174 -11.33 -19.58 1.14
C LYS A 174 -12.30 -18.93 2.12
N LYS A 175 -11.80 -18.29 3.19
CA LYS A 175 -12.63 -17.67 4.25
C LYS A 175 -13.48 -16.51 3.71
N TYR A 176 -12.93 -15.72 2.79
CA TYR A 176 -13.57 -14.53 2.21
C TYR A 176 -14.03 -14.75 0.76
N ALA A 177 -14.36 -15.99 0.40
CA ALA A 177 -14.77 -16.35 -0.95
C ALA A 177 -16.05 -15.64 -1.42
N ASP A 178 -16.89 -15.21 -0.46
CA ASP A 178 -18.12 -14.45 -0.64
C ASP A 178 -17.92 -12.95 -0.89
N MET A 179 -16.68 -12.44 -0.83
CA MET A 179 -16.33 -11.04 -1.05
C MET A 179 -15.51 -10.89 -2.35
N PRO A 180 -16.14 -10.73 -3.54
CA PRO A 180 -15.44 -10.87 -4.83
C PRO A 180 -14.22 -9.97 -5.00
N TYR A 181 -14.30 -8.72 -4.55
CA TYR A 181 -13.18 -7.78 -4.63
C TYR A 181 -12.01 -8.21 -3.73
N LEU A 182 -12.27 -8.51 -2.45
CA LEU A 182 -11.24 -8.96 -1.52
C LEU A 182 -10.66 -10.30 -1.97
N ARG A 183 -11.49 -11.24 -2.44
CA ARG A 183 -11.04 -12.51 -3.00
C ARG A 183 -10.12 -12.31 -4.19
N SER A 184 -10.45 -11.39 -5.11
CA SER A 184 -9.59 -11.06 -6.25
C SER A 184 -8.22 -10.52 -5.80
N LEU A 185 -8.17 -9.69 -4.76
CA LEU A 185 -6.91 -9.23 -4.17
C LEU A 185 -6.10 -10.39 -3.57
N LEU A 186 -6.75 -11.21 -2.74
CA LEU A 186 -6.11 -12.36 -2.09
C LEU A 186 -5.59 -13.38 -3.11
N GLN A 187 -6.32 -13.61 -4.20
CA GLN A 187 -5.87 -14.47 -5.30
C GLN A 187 -4.61 -13.91 -5.95
N LYS A 188 -4.56 -12.61 -6.25
CA LYS A 188 -3.36 -11.97 -6.78
C LYS A 188 -2.16 -12.08 -5.83
N TYR A 189 -2.38 -11.97 -4.52
CA TYR A 189 -1.32 -12.14 -3.52
C TYR A 189 -0.87 -13.59 -3.39
N LEU A 190 -1.80 -14.55 -3.49
CA LEU A 190 -1.51 -15.97 -3.52
C LEU A 190 -0.64 -16.34 -4.73
N ASP A 191 -0.95 -15.80 -5.90
CA ASP A 191 -0.17 -16.03 -7.12
C ASP A 191 1.24 -15.42 -6.99
N ASN A 192 1.37 -14.23 -6.39
CA ASN A 192 2.69 -13.67 -6.08
C ASN A 192 3.54 -14.58 -5.18
N VAL A 193 2.92 -15.24 -4.18
CA VAL A 193 3.63 -16.20 -3.33
C VAL A 193 4.05 -17.44 -4.12
N ARG A 194 3.18 -17.96 -4.99
CA ARG A 194 3.47 -19.12 -5.86
C ARG A 194 4.62 -18.83 -6.82
N ASP A 195 4.62 -17.67 -7.45
CA ASP A 195 5.67 -17.26 -8.38
C ASP A 195 7.03 -17.19 -7.68
N ARG A 196 7.07 -16.59 -6.48
CA ARG A 196 8.30 -16.54 -5.68
C ARG A 196 8.77 -17.92 -5.24
N LEU A 197 7.85 -18.83 -4.93
CA LEU A 197 8.18 -20.21 -4.55
C LEU A 197 8.75 -20.99 -5.74
N GLY A 198 8.10 -20.93 -6.92
CA GLY A 198 8.59 -21.60 -8.13
C GLY A 198 9.97 -21.08 -8.59
N ASN A 199 10.25 -19.80 -8.35
CA ASN A 199 11.57 -19.22 -8.64
C ASN A 199 12.68 -19.69 -7.68
N LEU A 200 12.35 -20.18 -6.48
CA LEU A 200 13.35 -20.79 -5.59
C LEU A 200 13.85 -22.12 -6.13
N ASP A 201 12.94 -22.94 -6.66
CA ASP A 201 13.26 -24.28 -7.16
C ASP A 201 14.17 -24.25 -8.40
N ASN A 202 14.10 -23.15 -9.19
CA ASN A 202 14.97 -22.93 -10.34
C ASN A 202 16.33 -22.29 -9.97
N SER A 203 16.49 -21.78 -8.75
CA SER A 203 17.71 -21.07 -8.31
C SER A 203 18.78 -21.99 -7.70
N THR A 204 18.53 -23.30 -7.60
CA THR A 204 19.53 -24.32 -7.20
C THR A 204 20.53 -24.66 -8.33
N VAL A 205 20.28 -24.20 -9.56
CA VAL A 205 21.29 -24.15 -10.61
C VAL A 205 21.96 -22.79 -10.51
N LEU A 206 23.14 -22.73 -9.89
CA LEU A 206 23.98 -21.52 -9.90
C LEU A 206 24.19 -21.07 -11.36
N PRO A 207 23.77 -19.88 -11.76
CA PRO A 207 24.23 -19.30 -13.01
C PRO A 207 25.66 -18.82 -12.78
N SER A 208 26.63 -19.58 -13.29
CA SER A 208 27.88 -18.99 -13.75
C SER A 208 27.50 -17.96 -14.84
N ASP A 209 27.88 -16.71 -14.61
CA ASP A 209 27.80 -15.60 -15.55
C ASP A 209 26.38 -15.08 -15.88
N PHE A 210 25.91 -14.16 -15.03
CA PHE A 210 24.77 -13.29 -15.32
C PHE A 210 25.17 -12.24 -16.37
N ASN A 211 25.18 -12.63 -17.64
CA ASN A 211 25.20 -11.69 -18.75
C ASN A 211 23.84 -10.99 -18.85
N ASN A 212 23.88 -9.66 -18.82
CA ASN A 212 22.75 -8.80 -19.17
C ASN A 212 22.21 -9.17 -20.55
N SER A 213 20.99 -9.73 -20.59
CA SER A 213 20.18 -9.77 -21.80
C SER A 213 18.80 -9.24 -21.48
N THR A 214 18.65 -7.95 -21.80
CA THR A 214 17.37 -7.27 -22.01
C THR A 214 16.64 -7.89 -23.19
N ASN A 215 15.33 -8.15 -23.03
CA ASN A 215 14.24 -7.77 -23.96
C ASN A 215 13.02 -8.69 -23.81
N SER A 216 11.95 -8.18 -23.20
CA SER A 216 10.54 -8.52 -23.53
C SER A 216 9.59 -7.67 -22.66
N THR A 217 9.39 -6.40 -23.01
CA THR A 217 8.41 -5.51 -22.33
C THR A 217 7.61 -4.59 -23.27
N ASP A 218 7.78 -4.69 -24.60
CA ASP A 218 7.40 -3.57 -25.48
C ASP A 218 5.89 -3.37 -25.72
N SER A 219 5.04 -4.38 -25.50
CA SER A 219 3.59 -4.26 -25.79
C SER A 219 2.76 -3.70 -24.62
N THR A 220 3.10 -4.07 -23.38
CA THR A 220 2.33 -3.65 -22.20
C THR A 220 2.73 -2.25 -21.75
N THR A 221 4.03 -1.93 -21.82
CA THR A 221 4.56 -0.60 -21.45
C THR A 221 4.01 0.49 -22.37
N ALA A 222 3.93 0.24 -23.68
CA ALA A 222 3.37 1.19 -24.64
C ALA A 222 1.88 1.49 -24.36
N LYS A 223 1.08 0.47 -24.02
CA LYS A 223 -0.34 0.65 -23.68
C LYS A 223 -0.54 1.43 -22.39
N ASN A 224 0.28 1.18 -21.37
CA ASN A 224 0.21 1.92 -20.11
C ASN A 224 0.62 3.39 -20.29
N GLN A 225 1.62 3.65 -21.13
CA GLN A 225 2.03 5.02 -21.45
C GLN A 225 0.90 5.81 -22.12
N ILE A 226 0.16 5.19 -23.05
CA ILE A 226 -0.98 5.84 -23.72
C ILE A 226 -2.05 6.24 -22.69
N ILE A 227 -2.38 5.36 -21.74
CA ILE A 227 -3.38 5.64 -20.70
C ILE A 227 -2.94 6.81 -19.81
N LEU A 228 -1.65 6.86 -19.42
CA LEU A 228 -1.12 7.96 -18.62
C LEU A 228 -1.15 9.29 -19.37
N GLU A 229 -0.83 9.29 -20.67
CA GLU A 229 -0.88 10.50 -21.50
C GLU A 229 -2.32 10.98 -21.73
N GLU A 230 -3.28 10.07 -21.89
CA GLU A 230 -4.71 10.42 -21.98
C GLU A 230 -5.22 11.03 -20.67
N LEU A 231 -4.87 10.43 -19.52
CA LEU A 231 -5.19 10.98 -18.22
C LEU A 231 -4.58 12.37 -18.05
N LYS A 232 -3.29 12.53 -18.35
CA LYS A 232 -2.58 13.81 -18.27
C LYS A 232 -3.26 14.89 -19.10
N ARG A 233 -3.65 14.60 -20.35
CA ARG A 233 -4.39 15.53 -21.22
C ARG A 233 -5.76 15.89 -20.65
N SER A 234 -6.53 14.90 -20.19
CA SER A 234 -7.84 15.14 -19.61
C SER A 234 -7.79 16.02 -18.36
N CYS A 235 -6.66 16.00 -17.65
CA CYS A 235 -6.47 16.75 -16.41
C CYS A 235 -5.98 18.19 -16.64
N THR A 236 -5.43 18.52 -17.81
CA THR A 236 -5.00 19.89 -18.15
C THR A 236 -6.14 20.78 -18.63
N ASP A 237 -7.21 20.20 -19.17
CA ASP A 237 -8.31 20.97 -19.80
C ASP A 237 -9.34 21.52 -18.78
N ASP A 238 -9.29 21.06 -17.51
CA ASP A 238 -10.29 21.33 -16.47
C ASP A 238 -9.74 22.11 -15.26
N VAL A 239 -8.56 22.75 -15.36
CA VAL A 239 -8.01 23.56 -14.26
C VAL A 239 -8.38 25.04 -14.44
N PRO A 240 -9.44 25.55 -13.78
CA PRO A 240 -9.55 26.99 -13.59
C PRO A 240 -8.32 27.47 -12.83
N GLN A 241 -7.61 28.46 -13.39
CA GLN A 241 -6.45 29.09 -12.75
C GLN A 241 -6.81 29.49 -11.32
N ALA A 242 -6.31 28.72 -10.35
CA ALA A 242 -6.47 29.05 -8.94
C ALA A 242 -5.59 30.27 -8.67
N THR A 243 -6.22 31.44 -8.54
CA THR A 243 -5.59 32.65 -8.03
C THR A 243 -4.91 32.37 -6.69
N GLU A 244 -3.64 32.73 -6.62
CA GLU A 244 -2.76 32.71 -5.44
C GLU A 244 -3.51 33.14 -4.17
N ARG A 245 -3.52 32.28 -3.15
CA ARG A 245 -3.85 32.66 -1.78
C ARG A 245 -2.94 31.95 -0.78
N GLY A 246 -2.13 32.76 -0.10
CA GLY A 246 -1.91 32.71 1.34
C GLY A 246 -0.89 31.69 1.85
N GLU A 247 0.35 32.15 2.04
CA GLU A 247 1.32 31.54 2.93
C GLU A 247 0.72 31.34 4.33
N ALA A 248 0.71 30.10 4.82
CA ALA A 248 0.34 29.78 6.20
C ALA A 248 1.57 29.26 6.95
N ASN A 249 1.87 29.94 8.05
CA ASN A 249 2.96 29.72 9.00
C ASN A 249 3.12 28.27 9.46
N SER A 250 4.37 27.79 9.42
CA SER A 250 4.80 26.56 10.07
C SER A 250 4.96 26.80 11.58
N GLN A 251 4.14 26.12 12.41
CA GLN A 251 4.39 25.99 13.83
C GLN A 251 4.91 24.57 14.16
N ASN A 252 5.91 24.55 15.04
CA ASN A 252 6.64 23.38 15.52
C ASN A 252 5.71 22.37 16.19
N HIS A 253 5.74 21.11 15.74
CA HIS A 253 5.18 19.98 16.47
C HIS A 253 6.28 19.14 17.13
N THR A 254 6.15 18.95 18.44
CA THR A 254 6.90 18.03 19.29
C THR A 254 6.66 16.57 18.87
N PRO A 255 7.66 15.66 18.98
CA PRO A 255 7.51 14.29 18.51
C PRO A 255 6.65 13.47 19.47
N LEU A 256 5.56 12.90 18.94
CA LEU A 256 4.75 11.88 19.60
C LEU A 256 5.51 10.53 19.59
N ASN A 257 5.59 9.88 20.75
CA ASN A 257 6.07 8.51 20.87
C ASN A 257 5.08 7.54 20.18
N TYR A 258 5.47 7.03 19.02
CA TYR A 258 4.72 6.05 18.24
C TYR A 258 5.01 4.62 18.74
N VAL A 259 3.97 3.94 19.23
CA VAL A 259 3.94 2.49 19.39
C VAL A 259 3.79 1.89 17.98
N ASP A 260 4.41 0.73 17.75
CA ASP A 260 4.52 0.05 16.45
C ASP A 260 3.21 0.02 15.64
N ASP A 261 3.04 0.97 14.70
CA ASP A 261 1.79 1.16 13.97
C ASP A 261 1.83 0.59 12.54
N VAL A 262 0.85 -0.29 12.30
CA VAL A 262 0.21 -0.51 11.00
C VAL A 262 -0.43 0.82 10.58
N PHE A 263 -0.22 1.26 9.33
CA PHE A 263 -0.86 2.47 8.80
C PHE A 263 -2.39 2.34 8.81
N LEU A 264 -3.03 2.88 9.84
CA LEU A 264 -4.48 3.08 9.94
C LEU A 264 -4.75 4.59 9.80
N SER A 265 -5.43 4.99 8.73
CA SER A 265 -5.95 6.35 8.60
C SER A 265 -7.43 6.37 9.01
N VAL A 266 -7.76 7.14 10.04
CA VAL A 266 -9.12 7.33 10.55
C VAL A 266 -9.63 8.70 10.07
N VAL A 267 -10.82 8.75 9.47
CA VAL A 267 -11.48 10.01 9.10
C VAL A 267 -12.58 10.32 10.13
N PRO A 268 -12.41 11.33 11.00
CA PRO A 268 -13.45 11.75 11.92
C PRO A 268 -14.60 12.42 11.18
N ASN A 269 -15.81 12.29 11.73
CA ASN A 269 -17.02 12.90 11.21
C ASN A 269 -17.23 14.23 11.95
N THR A 270 -17.32 15.34 11.22
CA THR A 270 -17.67 16.65 11.79
C THR A 270 -19.09 17.01 11.33
N GLU A 271 -20.01 17.17 12.27
CA GLU A 271 -21.34 17.74 12.01
C GLU A 271 -21.27 19.29 11.92
N PRO A 272 -22.21 19.95 11.22
CA PRO A 272 -22.19 21.37 10.91
C PRO A 272 -22.49 22.32 12.09
#